data_AF-A0A536VHK9-F1
#
_entry.id   AF-A0A536VHK9-F1
#
_cell.length_a   1.000
_cell.length_b   1.000
_cell.length_c   1.000
_cell.angle_alpha   90.00
_cell.angle_beta   90.00
_cell.angle_gamma   90.00
#
_symmetry.space_group_name_H-M   'P 1'
#
loop_
_entity.id
_entity.type
_entity.pdbx_description
1 polymer ?
#
loop_
_entity_poly.entity_id
_entity_poly.type
_entity_poly.pdbx_seq_one_letter_code
_entity_poly.pdbx_strand_id
1 'polypeptide(L)' 'MEPRSVGAVKPQMLHFAEPLRFRSGAVLDSYDLVYETYGTLNAAKS' A
#
# COMPACT_ATOMS: atom_id res chain seq x y z
N MET A 1 9.82 -2.62 -28.68
CA MET A 1 8.36 -2.46 -28.50
C MET A 1 8.06 -3.00 -27.11
N GLU A 2 7.73 -2.12 -26.17
CA GLU A 2 7.88 -2.36 -24.73
C GLU A 2 6.67 -3.10 -24.13
N PRO A 3 6.86 -4.19 -23.37
CA PRO A 3 5.82 -4.63 -22.46
C PRO A 3 5.96 -3.80 -21.17
N ARG A 4 5.46 -2.55 -21.15
CA ARG A 4 5.35 -1.76 -19.90
C ARG A 4 4.19 -2.23 -19.01
N SER A 5 3.85 -3.52 -19.07
CA SER A 5 2.77 -4.09 -18.28
C SER A 5 3.38 -5.05 -17.27
N VAL A 6 3.07 -4.80 -16.00
CA VAL A 6 3.52 -5.58 -14.83
C VAL A 6 2.63 -6.81 -14.58
N GLY A 7 1.67 -7.10 -15.48
CA GLY A 7 0.70 -8.19 -15.33
C GLY A 7 -0.43 -7.85 -14.35
N ALA A 8 -1.42 -8.74 -14.24
CA ALA A 8 -2.53 -8.58 -13.31
C ALA A 8 -2.05 -8.82 -11.87
N VAL A 9 -2.01 -7.76 -11.06
CA VAL A 9 -1.76 -7.85 -9.63
C VAL A 9 -3.09 -7.88 -8.87
N LYS A 10 -3.05 -8.44 -7.66
CA LYS A 10 -4.20 -8.45 -6.75
C LYS A 10 -3.96 -7.42 -5.64
N PRO A 11 -4.90 -6.52 -5.37
CA PRO A 11 -4.81 -5.63 -4.22
C PRO A 11 -4.78 -6.43 -2.93
N GLN A 12 -3.86 -6.06 -2.05
CA GLN A 12 -3.78 -6.55 -0.68
C GLN A 12 -4.38 -5.50 0.24
N MET A 13 -5.00 -5.93 1.34
CA MET A 13 -5.64 -5.04 2.29
C MET A 13 -5.09 -5.29 3.68
N LEU A 14 -4.72 -4.21 4.37
CA LEU A 14 -4.24 -4.24 5.75
C LEU A 14 -5.12 -3.33 6.62
N HIS A 15 -5.71 -3.91 7.65
CA HIS A 15 -6.55 -3.18 8.60
C HIS A 15 -5.71 -2.51 9.68
N PHE A 16 -5.99 -1.23 9.95
CA PHE A 16 -5.42 -0.46 11.05
C PHE A 16 -6.54 0.00 11.99
N ALA A 17 -6.43 -0.40 13.26
CA ALA A 17 -7.31 0.06 14.32
C ALA A 17 -6.81 1.35 15.00
N GLU A 18 -5.58 1.79 14.68
CA GLU A 18 -4.96 2.96 15.28
C GLU A 18 -5.40 4.24 14.54
N PRO A 19 -5.86 5.30 15.25
CA PRO A 19 -6.35 6.51 14.60
C PRO A 19 -5.28 7.28 13.81
N LEU A 20 -5.60 7.63 12.57
CA LEU A 20 -4.78 8.47 11.70
C LEU A 20 -5.19 9.93 11.82
N ARG A 21 -4.26 10.77 12.28
CA ARG A 21 -4.46 12.22 12.42
C ARG A 21 -4.02 12.95 11.15
N PHE A 22 -4.93 13.71 10.54
CA PHE A 22 -4.64 14.52 9.36
C PHE A 22 -4.15 15.93 9.72
N ARG A 23 -3.41 16.56 8.81
CA ARG A 23 -2.91 17.94 8.99
C ARG A 23 -4.02 18.98 9.16
N SER A 24 -5.21 18.71 8.62
CA SER A 24 -6.40 19.55 8.80
C SER A 24 -7.00 19.49 10.21
N GLY A 25 -6.50 18.61 11.08
CA GLY A 25 -7.05 18.35 12.41
C GLY A 25 -8.11 17.25 12.45
N ALA A 26 -8.55 16.75 11.29
CA ALA A 26 -9.45 15.60 11.22
C ALA A 26 -8.75 14.30 11.66
N VAL A 27 -9.53 13.35 12.17
CA VAL A 27 -9.06 12.03 12.61
C VAL A 27 -9.86 10.94 11.91
N LEU A 28 -9.17 9.91 11.45
CA LEU A 28 -9.76 8.68 10.93
C LEU A 28 -9.47 7.55 11.92
N ASP A 29 -10.50 7.06 12.62
CA ASP A 29 -10.32 6.15 13.77
C ASP A 29 -9.74 4.79 13.39
N SER A 30 -10.35 4.11 12.42
CA SER A 30 -9.85 2.85 11.86
C SER A 30 -10.03 2.85 10.36
N TYR A 31 -9.11 2.19 9.66
CA TYR A 31 -9.10 2.22 8.20
C TYR A 31 -8.39 1.01 7.60
N ASP A 32 -8.73 0.72 6.35
CA ASP A 32 -8.09 -0.30 5.56
C ASP A 32 -7.14 0.34 4.55
N LEU A 33 -5.87 -0.04 4.61
CA LEU A 33 -4.87 0.33 3.61
C LEU A 33 -4.87 -0.72 2.51
N VAL A 34 -5.32 -0.34 1.32
CA VAL A 34 -5.23 -1.17 0.12
C VAL A 34 -3.92 -0.85 -0.61
N TYR A 35 -3.09 -1.85 -0.89
CA TYR A 35 -1.81 -1.69 -1.56
C TYR A 35 -1.50 -2.81 -2.55
N GLU A 36 -0.62 -2.51 -3.51
CA GLU A 36 -0.15 -3.44 -4.53
C GLU A 36 1.38 -3.31 -4.63
N THR A 37 2.09 -4.44 -4.63
CA THR A 37 3.55 -4.45 -4.79
C THR A 37 3.92 -4.90 -6.19
N TYR A 38 4.76 -4.12 -6.85
CA TYR A 38 5.21 -4.39 -8.21
C TYR A 38 6.71 -4.68 -8.22
N GLY A 39 7.09 -5.89 -8.61
CA GLY A 39 8.46 -6.39 -8.53
C GLY A 39 8.78 -7.07 -7.19
N THR A 40 10.03 -7.49 -7.01
CA THR A 40 10.49 -8.21 -5.81
C THR A 40 11.45 -7.35 -4.98
N LEU A 41 11.24 -7.34 -3.66
CA LEU A 41 12.15 -6.67 -2.73
C LEU A 41 13.55 -7.29 -2.83
N ASN A 42 14.58 -6.45 -3.00
CA ASN A 42 15.96 -6.90 -3.06
C ASN A 42 16.45 -7.21 -1.62
N ALA A 43 16.59 -8.50 -1.32
CA ALA A 43 17.05 -8.98 -0.01
C ALA A 43 18.50 -8.57 0.34
N ALA A 44 19.30 -8.12 -0.63
CA ALA A 44 20.67 -7.68 -0.39
C ALA A 44 20.80 -6.22 0.08
N LYS A 45 19.68 -5.48 0.22
CA LYS A 45 19.64 -4.10 0.73
C LYS A 45 18.75 -3.94 1.97
N SER A 46 18.58 -5.00 2.75
CA SER A 46 17.86 -5.01 4.03
C SER A 46 18.77 -5.38 5.19
#